data_AF-A0A090ETG3-F1
#
_entry.id   AF-A0A090ETG3-F1
#
_cell.length_a   1.000
_cell.length_b   1.000
_cell.length_c   1.000
_cell.angle_alpha   90.00
_cell.angle_beta   90.00
_cell.angle_gamma   90.00
#
_symmetry.space_group_name_H-M   'P 1'
#
loop_
_entity.id
_entity.type
_entity.pdbx_description
1 polymer ?
#
loop_
_entity_poly.entity_id
_entity_poly.type
_entity_poly.pdbx_seq_one_letter_code
_entity_poly.pdbx_strand_id
1 'polypeptide(L)'
;MTEDAVLTVNGALTVNDPDAGQSSFQVHDGSNPIAGTYGLLTIDAAGNWVYTLNNGAANVQALNSADHPHDQIHVTSVDGTDHIIDITVNGADEPVTNHAPSAPVFVPSSTPSPDGQAPSLGSFVSTDPDAQDTVTFTSTFTPGPNSNGSVSVSSSGSLIVNVPTGQILTGTLTVTATDNHAASSSPQTFNVWIGNGSSGGNGDDGIVLSSTNPNIADGRAGTDGLTGSSGVDYIFGGSGNDTIKGLGGADWLSGGAGDDHFRFEAATDSTHAAFDTIRDFQHGTGASGHDFIDFADALGLTTTGTVSGGSLAAHTVAWQSDGSGNMIVYANTGSSAESVTGGAHIIEIHLMGVSTLSASDFNLHA
;
A
#
# COMPACT_ATOMS: atom_id res chain seq x y z
N MET A 1 0.61 -32.95 14.69
CA MET A 1 0.87 -32.84 13.24
C MET A 1 1.57 -31.52 12.98
N THR A 2 2.08 -31.25 11.78
CA THR A 2 2.81 -30.00 11.51
C THR A 2 2.35 -29.45 10.18
N GLU A 3 1.85 -28.22 10.20
CA GLU A 3 2.46 -27.17 9.39
C GLU A 3 3.25 -27.58 8.14
N ASP A 4 2.76 -27.49 6.91
CA ASP A 4 3.57 -27.60 5.67
C ASP A 4 4.40 -28.89 5.47
N ALA A 5 4.26 -29.87 6.36
CA ALA A 5 5.01 -31.12 6.35
C ALA A 5 4.11 -32.33 6.49
N VAL A 6 3.28 -32.36 7.55
CA VAL A 6 2.39 -33.49 7.85
C VAL A 6 0.97 -32.98 8.02
N LEU A 7 0.24 -32.97 6.90
CA LEU A 7 -1.09 -32.37 6.79
C LEU A 7 -2.24 -33.32 7.14
N THR A 8 -1.94 -34.57 7.50
CA THR A 8 -2.95 -35.57 7.84
C THR A 8 -2.47 -36.46 8.97
N VAL A 9 -3.36 -36.73 9.93
CA VAL A 9 -3.16 -37.68 11.03
C VAL A 9 -4.40 -38.55 11.18
N ASN A 10 -4.24 -39.78 11.63
CA ASN A 10 -5.33 -40.74 11.79
C ASN A 10 -5.19 -41.53 13.09
N GLY A 11 -6.28 -42.21 13.46
CA GLY A 11 -6.32 -43.10 14.60
C GLY A 11 -7.60 -43.92 14.63
N ALA A 12 -7.80 -44.66 15.71
CA ALA A 12 -9.00 -45.46 15.92
C ALA A 12 -9.49 -45.29 17.36
N LEU A 13 -10.79 -45.07 17.51
CA LEU A 13 -11.49 -45.18 18.79
C LEU A 13 -12.20 -46.53 18.86
N THR A 14 -12.27 -47.10 20.06
CA THR A 14 -13.05 -48.32 20.30
C THR A 14 -14.23 -47.99 21.19
N VAL A 15 -15.41 -48.42 20.77
CA VAL A 15 -16.63 -48.36 21.58
C VAL A 15 -17.02 -49.79 21.96
N ASN A 16 -17.39 -49.97 23.22
CA ASN A 16 -17.90 -51.25 23.72
C ASN A 16 -19.17 -50.99 24.51
N ASP A 17 -20.30 -51.21 23.85
CA ASP A 17 -21.62 -51.01 24.42
C ASP A 17 -22.27 -52.38 24.75
N PRO A 18 -22.84 -52.57 25.96
CA PRO A 18 -23.50 -53.82 26.35
C PRO A 18 -24.72 -54.22 25.50
N ASP A 19 -25.34 -53.27 24.77
CA ASP A 19 -26.51 -53.50 23.93
C ASP A 19 -26.12 -53.86 22.49
N ALA A 20 -26.80 -54.88 21.95
CA ALA A 20 -26.53 -55.38 20.61
C ALA A 20 -26.79 -54.31 19.54
N GLY A 21 -25.76 -54.00 18.75
CA GLY A 21 -25.83 -53.04 17.63
C GLY A 21 -25.52 -51.59 17.99
N GLN A 22 -25.18 -51.28 19.24
CA GLN A 22 -24.85 -49.92 19.69
C GLN A 22 -23.33 -49.65 19.81
N SER A 23 -22.49 -50.68 19.61
CA SER A 23 -21.03 -50.52 19.53
C SER A 23 -20.59 -49.95 18.17
N SER A 24 -21.00 -48.72 17.84
CA SER A 24 -20.56 -48.00 16.63
C SER A 24 -20.57 -46.48 16.82
N PHE A 25 -19.84 -45.77 15.97
CA PHE A 25 -19.79 -44.29 15.95
C PHE A 25 -20.74 -43.69 14.91
N GLN A 26 -21.17 -42.44 15.16
CA GLN A 26 -21.83 -41.65 14.13
C GLN A 26 -20.86 -41.35 13.00
N VAL A 27 -21.26 -41.65 11.76
CA VAL A 27 -20.38 -41.54 10.59
C VAL A 27 -20.29 -40.09 10.13
N HIS A 28 -19.07 -39.60 9.98
CA HIS A 28 -18.74 -38.34 9.32
C HIS A 28 -17.75 -38.62 8.19
N ASP A 29 -18.20 -38.51 6.94
CA ASP A 29 -17.39 -38.80 5.76
C ASP A 29 -17.02 -37.52 5.00
N GLY A 30 -16.40 -37.64 3.82
CA GLY A 30 -15.99 -36.49 3.02
C GLY A 30 -17.14 -35.59 2.54
N SER A 31 -18.39 -36.02 2.63
CA SER A 31 -19.57 -35.20 2.31
C SER A 31 -20.15 -34.45 3.51
N ASN A 32 -19.82 -34.88 4.73
CA ASN A 32 -20.23 -34.25 5.99
C ASN A 32 -19.13 -34.39 7.07
N PRO A 33 -17.93 -33.80 6.86
CA PRO A 33 -16.87 -33.85 7.85
C PRO A 33 -17.22 -32.95 9.04
N ILE A 34 -16.61 -33.23 10.20
CA ILE A 34 -16.69 -32.34 11.36
C ILE A 34 -15.66 -31.23 11.16
N ALA A 35 -16.11 -29.98 11.14
CA ALA A 35 -15.23 -28.83 11.04
C ALA A 35 -14.57 -28.51 12.38
N GLY A 36 -13.24 -28.49 12.39
CA GLY A 36 -12.42 -27.94 13.46
C GLY A 36 -12.06 -26.48 13.23
N THR A 37 -11.23 -25.95 14.12
CA THR A 37 -10.67 -24.59 14.00
C THR A 37 -9.59 -24.53 12.92
N TYR A 38 -8.79 -25.58 12.77
CA TYR A 38 -7.62 -25.61 11.88
C TYR A 38 -7.77 -26.61 10.73
N GLY A 39 -8.78 -27.49 10.76
CA GLY A 39 -8.94 -28.55 9.78
C GLY A 39 -10.28 -29.26 9.85
N LEU A 40 -10.34 -30.45 9.24
CA LEU A 40 -11.55 -31.26 9.12
C LEU A 40 -11.31 -32.68 9.62
N LEU A 41 -12.27 -33.26 10.35
CA LEU A 41 -12.22 -34.64 10.81
C LEU A 41 -13.31 -35.49 10.13
N THR A 42 -12.93 -36.70 9.73
CA THR A 42 -13.85 -37.77 9.30
C THR A 42 -13.70 -38.96 10.24
N ILE A 43 -14.77 -39.71 10.48
CA ILE A 43 -14.79 -40.93 11.30
C ILE A 43 -15.81 -41.92 10.73
N ASP A 44 -15.40 -43.19 10.61
CA ASP A 44 -16.29 -44.27 10.17
C ASP A 44 -17.03 -44.94 11.34
N ALA A 45 -17.98 -45.82 11.03
CA ALA A 45 -18.79 -46.50 12.05
C ALA A 45 -17.96 -47.41 12.98
N ALA A 46 -16.77 -47.85 12.55
CA ALA A 46 -15.86 -48.66 13.33
C ALA A 46 -14.92 -47.81 14.21
N GLY A 47 -15.00 -46.48 14.12
CA GLY A 47 -14.20 -45.54 14.91
C GLY A 47 -12.85 -45.18 14.28
N ASN A 48 -12.58 -45.58 13.03
CA ASN A 48 -11.38 -45.12 12.33
C ASN A 48 -11.60 -43.69 11.89
N TRP A 49 -10.70 -42.80 12.28
CA TRP A 49 -10.81 -41.38 11.99
C TRP A 49 -9.58 -40.84 11.25
N VAL A 50 -9.79 -39.80 10.46
CA VAL A 50 -8.77 -39.06 9.74
C VAL A 50 -9.03 -37.57 9.94
N TYR A 51 -8.01 -36.86 10.42
CA TYR A 51 -7.99 -35.41 10.49
C TYR A 51 -7.07 -34.85 9.40
N THR A 52 -7.56 -33.88 8.62
CA THR A 52 -6.82 -33.17 7.58
C THR A 52 -6.74 -31.69 7.95
N LEU A 53 -5.52 -31.18 8.09
CA LEU A 53 -5.25 -29.77 8.36
C LEU A 53 -5.55 -28.94 7.10
N ASN A 54 -6.19 -27.78 7.27
CA ASN A 54 -6.37 -26.83 6.19
C ASN A 54 -5.17 -25.90 6.10
N ASN A 55 -4.09 -26.39 5.49
CA ASN A 55 -2.81 -25.67 5.41
C ASN A 55 -2.90 -24.31 4.70
N GLY A 56 -3.87 -24.10 3.81
CA GLY A 56 -4.05 -22.81 3.14
C GLY A 56 -4.84 -21.78 3.96
N ALA A 57 -5.29 -22.12 5.16
CA ALA A 57 -6.09 -21.21 5.99
C ALA A 57 -5.20 -20.16 6.65
N ALA A 58 -5.65 -18.90 6.64
CA ALA A 58 -4.88 -17.77 7.20
C ALA A 58 -4.55 -17.93 8.70
N ASN A 59 -5.37 -18.66 9.46
CA ASN A 59 -5.11 -18.95 10.88
C ASN A 59 -4.15 -20.12 11.11
N VAL A 60 -3.93 -20.96 10.09
CA VAL A 60 -2.91 -22.02 10.10
C VAL A 60 -1.58 -21.38 9.71
N GLN A 61 -1.54 -20.68 8.58
CA GLN A 61 -0.38 -19.91 8.07
C GLN A 61 0.06 -18.72 8.94
N ALA A 62 -0.52 -18.60 10.12
CA ALA A 62 -0.19 -17.58 11.10
C ALA A 62 0.56 -18.19 12.31
N LEU A 63 0.75 -19.51 12.36
CA LEU A 63 1.36 -20.23 13.48
C LEU A 63 2.88 -20.31 13.28
N ASN A 64 3.66 -19.71 14.17
CA ASN A 64 5.12 -19.83 14.13
C ASN A 64 5.61 -21.16 14.75
N SER A 65 6.92 -21.41 14.72
CA SER A 65 7.55 -22.62 15.27
C SER A 65 7.35 -22.83 16.78
N ALA A 66 6.97 -21.79 17.53
CA ALA A 66 6.65 -21.88 18.95
C ALA A 66 5.15 -22.14 19.21
N ASP A 67 4.29 -21.94 18.22
CA ASP A 67 2.84 -22.11 18.35
C ASP A 67 2.45 -23.58 18.21
N HIS A 68 1.84 -24.13 19.27
CA HIS A 68 1.33 -25.51 19.27
C HIS A 68 -0.14 -25.56 19.71
N PRO A 69 -1.06 -24.90 18.99
CA PRO A 69 -2.47 -24.92 19.35
C PRO A 69 -3.09 -26.31 19.24
N HIS A 70 -4.20 -26.47 19.95
CA HIS A 70 -4.99 -27.69 19.99
C HIS A 70 -6.30 -27.49 19.24
N ASP A 71 -6.66 -28.42 18.35
CA ASP A 71 -7.99 -28.54 17.77
C ASP A 71 -8.73 -29.69 18.45
N GLN A 72 -9.76 -29.34 19.23
CA GLN A 72 -10.54 -30.30 20.03
C GLN A 72 -11.84 -30.61 19.32
N ILE A 73 -11.92 -31.81 18.73
CA ILE A 73 -13.06 -32.25 17.91
C ILE A 73 -13.91 -33.25 18.69
N HIS A 74 -15.19 -32.95 18.84
CA HIS A 74 -16.16 -33.85 19.48
C HIS A 74 -16.69 -34.88 18.47
N VAL A 75 -16.68 -36.16 18.86
CA VAL A 75 -17.30 -37.27 18.14
C VAL A 75 -18.24 -38.03 19.07
N THR A 76 -19.32 -38.58 18.52
CA THR A 76 -20.37 -39.22 19.33
C THR A 76 -20.59 -40.66 18.89
N SER A 77 -20.72 -41.58 19.86
CA SER A 77 -21.21 -42.94 19.59
C SER A 77 -22.69 -42.94 19.21
N VAL A 78 -23.19 -44.06 18.70
CA VAL A 78 -24.63 -44.21 18.39
C VAL A 78 -25.51 -44.13 19.65
N ASP A 79 -24.99 -44.50 20.81
CA ASP A 79 -25.69 -44.38 22.11
C ASP A 79 -25.75 -42.93 22.65
N GLY A 80 -25.01 -42.00 22.03
CA GLY A 80 -24.96 -40.59 22.42
C GLY A 80 -23.79 -40.20 23.32
N THR A 81 -22.88 -41.11 23.66
CA THR A 81 -21.66 -40.82 24.43
C THR A 81 -20.69 -39.98 23.62
N ASP A 82 -20.23 -38.87 24.21
CA ASP A 82 -19.30 -37.91 23.62
C ASP A 82 -17.83 -38.25 23.92
N HIS A 83 -16.97 -38.03 22.93
CA HIS A 83 -15.52 -38.18 23.05
C HIS A 83 -14.79 -37.04 22.32
N ILE A 84 -13.71 -36.55 22.90
CA ILE A 84 -12.87 -35.50 22.31
C ILE A 84 -11.63 -36.12 21.69
N ILE A 85 -11.42 -35.86 20.40
CA ILE A 85 -10.16 -36.07 19.71
C ILE A 85 -9.39 -34.75 19.78
N ASP A 86 -8.24 -34.78 20.46
CA ASP A 86 -7.39 -33.61 20.66
C ASP A 86 -6.21 -33.65 19.69
N ILE A 87 -6.19 -32.74 18.72
CA ILE A 87 -5.14 -32.65 17.70
C ILE A 87 -4.22 -31.49 18.03
N THR A 88 -2.97 -31.78 18.39
CA THR A 88 -1.93 -30.74 18.43
C THR A 88 -1.49 -30.40 17.01
N VAL A 89 -1.71 -29.15 16.60
CA VAL A 89 -1.17 -28.55 15.38
C VAL A 89 0.10 -27.83 15.79
N ASN A 90 1.24 -28.32 15.34
CA ASN A 90 2.50 -27.60 15.51
C ASN A 90 2.62 -26.63 14.34
N GLY A 91 2.71 -25.34 14.63
CA GLY A 91 3.20 -24.36 13.68
C GLY A 91 4.63 -24.68 13.28
N ALA A 92 5.02 -24.21 12.11
CA ALA A 92 6.39 -24.34 11.64
C ALA A 92 6.85 -22.98 11.12
N ASP A 93 8.04 -22.56 11.52
CA ASP A 93 8.71 -21.49 10.80
C ASP A 93 9.06 -22.05 9.42
N GLU A 94 8.46 -21.44 8.42
CA GLU A 94 8.52 -21.90 7.05
C GLU A 94 9.80 -21.43 6.34
N PRO A 95 10.42 -22.25 5.48
CA PRO A 95 11.62 -21.86 4.75
C PRO A 95 11.30 -20.84 3.64
N VAL A 96 11.60 -19.56 3.91
CA VAL A 96 11.87 -18.37 3.04
C VAL A 96 11.02 -18.12 1.78
N THR A 97 10.09 -18.99 1.38
CA THR A 97 9.47 -18.90 0.06
C THR A 97 8.08 -18.27 0.08
N ASN A 98 7.42 -18.17 1.25
CA ASN A 98 6.10 -17.55 1.35
C ASN A 98 5.88 -16.62 2.57
N HIS A 99 6.93 -16.38 3.38
CA HIS A 99 6.84 -15.67 4.66
C HIS A 99 7.89 -14.57 4.79
N ALA A 100 8.42 -14.10 3.66
CA ALA A 100 9.19 -12.86 3.69
C ALA A 100 8.18 -11.71 3.90
N PRO A 101 8.53 -10.69 4.70
CA PRO A 101 7.76 -9.46 4.70
C PRO A 101 7.54 -9.03 3.25
N SER A 102 6.30 -8.69 2.91
CA SER A 102 5.99 -8.18 1.58
C SER A 102 6.95 -7.03 1.23
N ALA A 103 7.26 -6.84 -0.05
CA ALA A 103 8.15 -5.75 -0.46
C ALA A 103 7.73 -4.46 0.25
N PRO A 104 8.68 -3.75 0.92
CA PRO A 104 8.34 -2.57 1.68
C PRO A 104 7.54 -1.61 0.79
N VAL A 105 6.57 -0.93 1.39
CA VAL A 105 5.83 0.13 0.73
C VAL A 105 6.16 1.42 1.45
N PHE A 106 6.58 2.44 0.71
CA PHE A 106 6.77 3.76 1.28
C PHE A 106 5.41 4.45 1.40
N VAL A 107 5.03 4.78 2.63
CA VAL A 107 3.85 5.59 2.92
C VAL A 107 4.32 6.99 3.27
N PRO A 108 4.18 7.96 2.36
CA PRO A 108 4.60 9.32 2.63
C PRO A 108 3.74 9.96 3.74
N SER A 109 4.31 10.91 4.44
CA SER A 109 3.62 11.66 5.51
C SER A 109 2.58 12.60 4.94
N SER A 110 1.57 12.93 5.74
CA SER A 110 0.60 13.99 5.45
C SER A 110 0.94 15.31 6.15
N THR A 111 2.07 15.39 6.86
CA THR A 111 2.51 16.61 7.54
C THR A 111 3.42 17.41 6.62
N PRO A 112 3.10 18.68 6.29
CA PRO A 112 4.00 19.54 5.54
C PRO A 112 5.36 19.61 6.23
N SER A 113 6.43 19.54 5.45
CA SER A 113 7.80 19.70 5.95
C SER A 113 8.09 21.18 6.20
N PRO A 114 8.27 21.64 7.46
CA PRO A 114 8.72 22.99 7.71
C PRO A 114 10.23 23.07 7.44
N ASP A 115 10.67 24.19 6.86
CA ASP A 115 12.09 24.46 6.66
C ASP A 115 12.92 24.28 7.96
N GLY A 116 14.10 23.67 7.82
CA GLY A 116 15.10 23.54 8.89
C GLY A 116 14.82 22.49 9.97
N GLN A 117 13.71 21.74 9.91
CA GLN A 117 13.49 20.57 10.76
C GLN A 117 13.75 19.26 10.01
N ALA A 118 13.96 18.16 10.74
CA ALA A 118 14.06 16.84 10.12
C ALA A 118 12.70 16.54 9.45
N PRO A 119 12.64 16.46 8.11
CA PRO A 119 11.36 16.31 7.43
C PRO A 119 10.82 14.93 7.74
N SER A 120 9.57 14.84 8.23
CA SER A 120 8.85 13.58 8.23
C SER A 120 8.29 13.38 6.83
N LEU A 121 9.08 12.80 5.93
CA LEU A 121 8.64 12.52 4.57
C LEU A 121 7.78 11.26 4.50
N GLY A 122 7.83 10.39 5.51
CA GLY A 122 7.03 9.18 5.54
C GLY A 122 7.67 8.05 6.32
N SER A 123 7.08 6.87 6.18
CA SER A 123 7.57 5.63 6.76
C SER A 123 7.36 4.47 5.81
N PHE A 124 8.29 3.53 5.83
CA PHE A 124 8.16 2.23 5.21
C PHE A 124 7.28 1.34 6.07
N VAL A 125 6.39 0.62 5.42
CA VAL A 125 5.56 -0.42 6.02
C VAL A 125 5.75 -1.71 5.25
N SER A 126 5.54 -2.83 5.92
CA SER A 126 5.50 -4.14 5.31
C SER A 126 4.57 -5.02 6.14
N THR A 127 3.98 -6.02 5.51
CA THR A 127 3.10 -7.00 6.14
C THR A 127 3.76 -8.36 6.07
N ASP A 128 3.67 -9.08 7.16
CA ASP A 128 4.07 -10.48 7.28
C ASP A 128 2.79 -11.35 7.46
N PRO A 129 2.64 -12.47 6.74
CA PRO A 129 1.54 -13.40 6.96
C PRO A 129 1.54 -14.04 8.37
N ASP A 130 2.69 -14.21 9.00
CA ASP A 130 2.82 -14.87 10.30
C ASP A 130 2.27 -13.98 11.43
N ALA A 131 1.38 -14.53 12.27
CA ALA A 131 0.81 -13.75 13.35
C ALA A 131 1.84 -13.50 14.45
N GLN A 132 1.80 -12.28 15.01
CA GLN A 132 2.68 -11.79 16.06
C GLN A 132 4.12 -11.48 15.62
N ASP A 133 4.41 -11.55 14.33
CA ASP A 133 5.71 -11.13 13.83
C ASP A 133 5.86 -9.62 13.82
N THR A 134 7.02 -9.19 14.30
CA THR A 134 7.44 -7.79 14.32
C THR A 134 8.40 -7.55 13.17
N VAL A 135 8.01 -6.67 12.26
CA VAL A 135 8.89 -6.27 11.15
C VAL A 135 9.84 -5.18 11.61
N THR A 136 11.12 -5.37 11.30
CA THR A 136 12.18 -4.37 11.43
C THR A 136 12.71 -3.96 10.07
N PHE A 137 13.22 -2.73 9.95
CA PHE A 137 13.74 -2.22 8.68
C PHE A 137 15.24 -1.96 8.76
N THR A 138 15.91 -2.26 7.65
CA THR A 138 17.29 -1.85 7.39
C THR A 138 17.36 -1.09 6.08
N SER A 139 18.35 -0.19 5.97
CA SER A 139 18.55 0.61 4.76
C SER A 139 20.01 0.82 4.46
N THR A 140 20.35 0.83 3.17
CA THR A 140 21.64 1.30 2.68
C THR A 140 21.41 2.49 1.76
N PHE A 141 22.03 3.63 2.07
CA PHE A 141 22.03 4.80 1.20
C PHE A 141 23.37 4.94 0.49
N THR A 142 23.32 5.04 -0.84
CA THR A 142 24.48 5.32 -1.69
C THR A 142 24.35 6.75 -2.21
N PRO A 143 25.13 7.71 -1.67
CA PRO A 143 25.08 9.09 -2.13
C PRO A 143 25.49 9.22 -3.59
N GLY A 144 24.78 10.09 -4.32
CA GLY A 144 25.13 10.52 -5.66
C GLY A 144 26.25 11.57 -5.68
N PRO A 145 26.70 11.99 -6.87
CA PRO A 145 27.70 13.03 -7.02
C PRO A 145 27.26 14.33 -6.33
N ASN A 146 28.20 15.00 -5.64
CA ASN A 146 27.97 16.28 -4.95
C ASN A 146 26.83 16.24 -3.90
N SER A 147 26.47 15.06 -3.41
CA SER A 147 25.46 14.88 -2.37
C SER A 147 26.04 15.16 -0.98
N ASN A 148 25.34 15.96 -0.19
CA ASN A 148 25.73 16.33 1.17
C ASN A 148 24.63 15.95 2.17
N GLY A 149 24.92 14.97 3.03
CA GLY A 149 23.99 14.47 4.03
C GLY A 149 23.83 12.95 3.98
N SER A 150 22.77 12.45 4.59
CA SER A 150 22.44 11.03 4.66
C SER A 150 20.95 10.80 4.71
N VAL A 151 20.49 9.72 4.08
CA VAL A 151 19.17 9.15 4.27
C VAL A 151 19.32 7.78 4.92
N SER A 152 18.43 7.47 5.86
CA SER A 152 18.34 6.16 6.49
C SER A 152 16.90 5.86 6.89
N VAL A 153 16.62 4.60 7.18
CA VAL A 153 15.33 4.16 7.72
C VAL A 153 15.55 3.65 9.14
N SER A 154 14.74 4.10 10.09
CA SER A 154 14.76 3.57 11.46
C SER A 154 14.35 2.10 11.48
N SER A 155 14.64 1.37 12.55
CA SER A 155 14.18 -0.01 12.68
C SER A 155 12.64 -0.15 12.66
N SER A 156 11.90 0.92 12.94
CA SER A 156 10.44 0.97 12.86
C SER A 156 9.89 1.44 11.52
N GLY A 157 10.76 1.69 10.52
CA GLY A 157 10.36 2.09 9.18
C GLY A 157 10.35 3.60 8.93
N SER A 158 10.59 4.44 9.92
CA SER A 158 10.55 5.91 9.71
C SER A 158 11.71 6.37 8.85
N LEU A 159 11.42 7.15 7.81
CA LEU A 159 12.44 7.76 6.96
C LEU A 159 13.11 8.91 7.72
N ILE A 160 14.43 8.85 7.81
CA ILE A 160 15.27 9.84 8.47
C ILE A 160 16.16 10.48 7.41
N VAL A 161 15.96 11.78 7.22
CA VAL A 161 16.72 12.59 6.25
C VAL A 161 17.54 13.62 7.02
N ASN A 162 18.85 13.61 6.82
CA ASN A 162 19.77 14.57 7.40
C ASN A 162 20.56 15.26 6.28
N VAL A 163 20.14 16.46 5.93
CA VAL A 163 20.75 17.27 4.88
C VAL A 163 21.06 18.64 5.49
N PRO A 164 22.34 19.07 5.52
CA PRO A 164 22.69 20.38 6.04
C PRO A 164 21.95 21.49 5.28
N THR A 165 21.56 22.56 5.98
CA THR A 165 20.95 23.74 5.36
C THR A 165 21.81 24.26 4.21
N GLY A 166 21.18 24.56 3.06
CA GLY A 166 21.90 25.09 1.90
C GLY A 166 22.63 24.03 1.06
N GLN A 167 22.32 22.73 1.22
CA GLN A 167 22.99 21.63 0.52
C GLN A 167 22.04 20.63 -0.13
N ILE A 168 22.31 20.20 -1.35
CA ILE A 168 21.50 19.17 -2.01
C ILE A 168 21.94 17.76 -1.58
N LEU A 169 20.97 16.85 -1.47
CA LEU A 169 21.21 15.42 -1.36
C LEU A 169 20.66 14.69 -2.58
N THR A 170 21.49 13.85 -3.20
CA THR A 170 21.06 12.93 -4.25
C THR A 170 21.59 11.53 -3.93
N GLY A 171 20.93 10.50 -4.43
CA GLY A 171 21.47 9.14 -4.34
C GLY A 171 20.42 8.07 -4.47
N THR A 172 20.77 6.89 -3.99
CA THR A 172 19.93 5.70 -4.07
C THR A 172 19.77 5.11 -2.68
N LEU A 173 18.52 4.97 -2.23
CA LEU A 173 18.15 4.32 -0.98
C LEU A 173 17.64 2.92 -1.28
N THR A 174 18.27 1.90 -0.70
CA THR A 174 17.77 0.53 -0.73
C THR A 174 17.25 0.15 0.64
N VAL A 175 16.02 -0.32 0.72
CA VAL A 175 15.33 -0.69 1.96
C VAL A 175 14.99 -2.17 1.96
N THR A 176 15.14 -2.83 3.11
CA THR A 176 14.81 -4.23 3.33
C THR A 176 14.07 -4.35 4.66
N ALA A 177 12.91 -5.01 4.62
CA ALA A 177 12.17 -5.41 5.80
C ALA A 177 12.62 -6.82 6.22
N THR A 178 12.78 -7.04 7.53
CA THR A 178 13.17 -8.30 8.14
C THR A 178 12.27 -8.58 9.34
N ASP A 179 11.68 -9.76 9.42
CA ASP A 179 10.92 -10.20 10.60
C ASP A 179 11.83 -10.53 11.80
N ASN A 180 11.22 -10.95 12.92
CA ASN A 180 11.92 -11.41 14.14
C ASN A 180 12.52 -12.83 14.01
N HIS A 181 12.30 -13.52 12.90
CA HIS A 181 12.82 -14.84 12.56
C HIS A 181 13.92 -14.78 11.48
N ALA A 182 14.35 -13.57 11.11
CA ALA A 182 15.39 -13.23 10.13
C ALA A 182 15.06 -13.56 8.66
N ALA A 183 13.80 -13.79 8.27
CA ALA A 183 13.43 -13.76 6.86
C ALA A 183 13.35 -12.31 6.38
N SER A 184 13.61 -12.06 5.10
CA SER A 184 13.72 -10.69 4.57
C SER A 184 13.04 -10.52 3.22
N SER A 185 12.38 -9.37 3.07
CA SER A 185 11.80 -8.93 1.80
C SER A 185 12.87 -8.83 0.71
N SER A 186 12.47 -8.92 -0.56
CA SER A 186 13.33 -8.45 -1.66
C SER A 186 13.66 -6.96 -1.46
N PRO A 187 14.94 -6.54 -1.56
CA PRO A 187 15.29 -5.13 -1.40
C PRO A 187 14.58 -4.25 -2.43
N GLN A 188 13.99 -3.16 -1.97
CA GLN A 188 13.40 -2.15 -2.84
C GLN A 188 14.33 -0.94 -2.91
N THR A 189 14.52 -0.44 -4.13
CA THR A 189 15.44 0.67 -4.40
C THR A 189 14.69 1.90 -4.87
N PHE A 190 14.99 3.03 -4.24
CA PHE A 190 14.46 4.34 -4.52
C PHE A 190 15.59 5.26 -4.96
N ASN A 191 15.36 6.09 -5.98
CA ASN A 191 16.21 7.26 -6.12
C ASN A 191 15.72 8.35 -5.17
N VAL A 192 16.64 9.07 -4.58
CA VAL A 192 16.34 10.13 -3.63
C VAL A 192 16.94 11.42 -4.14
N TRP A 193 16.14 12.46 -4.11
CA TRP A 193 16.58 13.83 -4.31
C TRP A 193 15.96 14.73 -3.25
N ILE A 194 16.76 15.53 -2.56
CA ILE A 194 16.29 16.47 -1.57
C ILE A 194 16.92 17.82 -1.90
N GLY A 195 16.09 18.77 -2.32
CA GLY A 195 16.42 20.16 -2.55
C GLY A 195 16.67 20.82 -1.21
N ASN A 196 17.78 21.52 -1.08
CA ASN A 196 18.05 22.46 0.01
C ASN A 196 18.95 23.55 -0.58
N GLY A 197 18.74 23.89 -1.87
CA GLY A 197 19.33 25.01 -2.58
C GLY A 197 20.37 24.68 -3.65
N SER A 198 20.32 25.45 -4.74
CA SER A 198 21.41 25.63 -5.73
C SER A 198 22.20 26.95 -5.56
N SER A 199 21.76 27.88 -4.69
CA SER A 199 22.36 29.22 -4.53
C SER A 199 22.64 29.68 -3.07
N GLY A 200 22.84 28.75 -2.13
CA GLY A 200 23.23 29.09 -0.75
C GLY A 200 22.09 29.52 0.17
N GLY A 201 20.90 28.94 0.01
CA GLY A 201 19.72 29.10 0.87
C GLY A 201 18.52 28.31 0.32
N ASN A 202 17.36 28.47 0.96
CA ASN A 202 16.03 27.95 0.58
C ASN A 202 15.49 28.60 -0.72
N GLY A 203 16.24 28.48 -1.81
CA GLY A 203 15.90 29.11 -3.09
C GLY A 203 15.24 28.14 -4.05
N ASP A 204 14.54 28.72 -5.03
CA ASP A 204 13.84 28.04 -6.13
C ASP A 204 14.73 27.01 -6.86
N ASP A 205 14.37 25.74 -6.75
CA ASP A 205 15.08 24.62 -7.36
C ASP A 205 14.28 24.00 -8.54
N GLY A 206 14.99 23.48 -9.54
CA GLY A 206 14.38 22.76 -10.68
C GLY A 206 14.90 21.34 -10.76
N ILE A 207 14.02 20.34 -10.61
CA ILE A 207 14.37 18.92 -10.67
C ILE A 207 13.59 18.22 -11.78
N VAL A 208 14.31 17.35 -12.49
CA VAL A 208 13.73 16.37 -13.43
C VAL A 208 14.30 14.99 -13.09
N LEU A 209 13.43 14.09 -12.69
CA LEU A 209 13.77 12.70 -12.40
C LEU A 209 13.72 11.87 -13.70
N SER A 210 14.64 10.92 -13.86
CA SER A 210 14.72 10.10 -15.08
C SER A 210 15.00 8.65 -14.71
N SER A 211 13.93 7.93 -14.37
CA SER A 211 14.00 6.60 -13.78
C SER A 211 12.70 5.83 -13.98
N THR A 212 12.76 4.51 -13.98
CA THR A 212 11.57 3.64 -13.79
C THR A 212 11.45 3.11 -12.36
N ASN A 213 12.49 3.25 -11.55
CA ASN A 213 12.43 2.99 -10.11
C ASN A 213 11.63 4.09 -9.43
N PRO A 214 10.96 3.80 -8.30
CA PRO A 214 10.31 4.81 -7.51
C PRO A 214 11.28 5.91 -7.07
N ASN A 215 10.84 7.16 -7.09
CA ASN A 215 11.65 8.29 -6.63
C ASN A 215 11.05 8.91 -5.37
N ILE A 216 11.90 9.40 -4.46
CA ILE A 216 11.50 10.25 -3.33
C ILE A 216 12.15 11.61 -3.56
N ALA A 217 11.34 12.63 -3.79
CA ALA A 217 11.78 14.00 -4.08
C ALA A 217 11.15 15.00 -3.12
N ASP A 218 11.96 15.87 -2.50
CA ASP A 218 11.51 16.94 -1.60
C ASP A 218 12.17 18.25 -1.99
N GLY A 219 11.40 19.26 -2.40
CA GLY A 219 11.87 20.62 -2.77
C GLY A 219 12.35 21.45 -1.58
N ARG A 220 11.84 21.13 -0.38
CA ARG A 220 11.97 21.89 0.86
C ARG A 220 11.32 23.25 0.83
N ALA A 221 12.06 24.30 0.54
CA ALA A 221 11.59 25.66 0.74
C ALA A 221 12.10 26.51 -0.40
N GLY A 222 11.21 27.24 -1.05
CA GLY A 222 11.46 27.87 -2.34
C GLY A 222 10.21 27.84 -3.19
N THR A 223 10.25 28.45 -4.36
CA THR A 223 9.26 28.21 -5.42
C THR A 223 9.86 27.17 -6.36
N ASP A 224 9.55 25.90 -6.13
CA ASP A 224 10.26 24.79 -6.74
C ASP A 224 9.52 24.21 -7.94
N GLY A 225 10.27 23.80 -8.96
CA GLY A 225 9.77 23.06 -10.10
C GLY A 225 10.16 21.59 -10.00
N LEU A 226 9.21 20.74 -9.60
CA LEU A 226 9.43 19.31 -9.38
C LEU A 226 8.80 18.46 -10.48
N THR A 227 9.62 17.79 -11.29
CA THR A 227 9.16 16.87 -12.33
C THR A 227 9.63 15.44 -12.04
N GLY A 228 8.67 14.53 -11.89
CA GLY A 228 8.83 13.10 -11.73
C GLY A 228 9.25 12.40 -13.03
N SER A 229 8.85 11.15 -13.17
CA SER A 229 9.34 10.19 -14.14
C SER A 229 8.21 9.31 -14.68
N SER A 230 8.52 8.16 -15.29
CA SER A 230 7.48 7.22 -15.72
C SER A 230 7.21 6.11 -14.68
N GLY A 231 7.82 6.19 -13.50
CA GLY A 231 7.64 5.25 -12.38
C GLY A 231 6.84 5.90 -11.26
N VAL A 232 6.52 5.13 -10.21
CA VAL A 232 5.77 5.63 -9.04
C VAL A 232 6.62 6.59 -8.22
N ASP A 233 6.23 7.86 -8.19
CA ASP A 233 7.01 8.92 -7.55
C ASP A 233 6.34 9.45 -6.27
N TYR A 234 7.17 9.84 -5.31
CA TYR A 234 6.76 10.46 -4.05
C TYR A 234 7.37 11.86 -4.02
N ILE A 235 6.59 12.87 -4.39
CA ILE A 235 7.06 14.22 -4.64
C ILE A 235 6.44 15.18 -3.63
N PHE A 236 7.29 15.91 -2.91
CA PHE A 236 6.93 16.92 -1.92
C PHE A 236 7.48 18.27 -2.36
N GLY A 237 6.61 19.28 -2.54
CA GLY A 237 6.98 20.68 -2.78
C GLY A 237 7.71 21.24 -1.57
N GLY A 238 6.98 21.30 -0.46
CA GLY A 238 7.49 21.72 0.84
C GLY A 238 6.86 23.05 1.26
N SER A 239 7.61 24.15 1.20
CA SER A 239 7.13 25.48 1.55
C SER A 239 7.42 26.46 0.42
N GLY A 240 6.45 27.30 0.09
CA GLY A 240 6.50 28.19 -1.06
C GLY A 240 5.53 27.70 -2.13
N ASN A 241 5.57 28.33 -3.31
CA ASN A 241 4.56 28.07 -4.34
C ASN A 241 5.16 27.14 -5.39
N ASP A 242 4.91 25.85 -5.27
CA ASP A 242 5.62 24.84 -6.04
C ASP A 242 4.85 24.44 -7.30
N THR A 243 5.56 24.02 -8.34
CA THR A 243 4.98 23.39 -9.53
C THR A 243 5.40 21.93 -9.57
N ILE A 244 4.44 21.02 -9.43
CA ILE A 244 4.67 19.58 -9.30
C ILE A 244 4.08 18.84 -10.50
N LYS A 245 4.87 17.96 -11.10
CA LYS A 245 4.45 17.05 -12.19
C LYS A 245 4.86 15.64 -11.82
N GLY A 246 3.89 14.72 -11.65
CA GLY A 246 4.19 13.30 -11.51
C GLY A 246 4.79 12.71 -12.79
N LEU A 247 4.24 13.14 -13.93
CA LEU A 247 4.34 12.47 -15.22
C LEU A 247 3.59 11.13 -15.16
N GLY A 248 4.11 10.04 -15.70
CA GLY A 248 3.36 8.78 -15.78
C GLY A 248 3.66 7.90 -14.58
N GLY A 249 2.66 7.32 -13.95
CA GLY A 249 2.88 6.55 -12.74
C GLY A 249 1.61 6.50 -11.92
N ALA A 250 1.69 5.93 -10.72
CA ALA A 250 0.64 6.13 -9.72
C ALA A 250 1.28 6.95 -8.61
N ASP A 251 1.40 8.26 -8.83
CA ASP A 251 2.29 9.10 -8.07
C ASP A 251 1.61 9.63 -6.80
N TRP A 252 2.43 9.98 -5.82
CA TRP A 252 2.02 10.57 -4.57
C TRP A 252 2.61 11.97 -4.48
N LEU A 253 1.73 12.96 -4.63
CA LEU A 253 2.11 14.36 -4.74
C LEU A 253 1.64 15.11 -3.50
N SER A 254 2.48 16.02 -3.02
CA SER A 254 2.18 16.91 -1.90
C SER A 254 2.79 18.27 -2.17
N GLY A 255 1.98 19.33 -2.13
CA GLY A 255 2.44 20.71 -2.33
C GLY A 255 3.09 21.25 -1.07
N GLY A 256 2.44 20.99 0.07
CA GLY A 256 2.87 21.46 1.38
C GLY A 256 2.23 22.80 1.72
N ALA A 257 3.04 23.83 1.92
CA ALA A 257 2.60 25.14 2.36
C ALA A 257 2.85 26.20 1.28
N GLY A 258 1.79 26.70 0.65
CA GLY A 258 1.87 27.78 -0.32
C GLY A 258 0.65 27.78 -1.22
N ASP A 259 0.79 28.39 -2.39
CA ASP A 259 -0.14 28.18 -3.50
C ASP A 259 0.53 27.24 -4.51
N ASP A 260 0.21 25.95 -4.45
CA ASP A 260 0.90 24.92 -5.22
C ASP A 260 0.14 24.54 -6.50
N HIS A 261 0.90 24.21 -7.54
CA HIS A 261 0.40 23.90 -8.88
C HIS A 261 0.73 22.46 -9.26
N PHE A 262 -0.29 21.59 -9.27
CA PHE A 262 -0.18 20.20 -9.72
C PHE A 262 -0.51 20.10 -11.20
N ARG A 263 0.50 19.89 -12.04
CA ARG A 263 0.40 20.05 -13.50
C ARG A 263 0.41 18.72 -14.25
N PHE A 264 -0.58 18.57 -15.13
CA PHE A 264 -0.80 17.43 -16.01
C PHE A 264 -0.69 17.88 -17.48
N GLU A 265 0.10 17.15 -18.27
CA GLU A 265 0.46 17.51 -19.64
C GLU A 265 0.01 16.47 -20.68
N ALA A 266 -0.27 15.23 -20.25
CA ALA A 266 -0.79 14.16 -21.10
C ALA A 266 -1.86 13.33 -20.39
N ALA A 267 -2.74 12.69 -21.16
CA ALA A 267 -3.72 11.73 -20.62
C ALA A 267 -3.07 10.52 -19.93
N THR A 268 -1.83 10.21 -20.30
CA THR A 268 -1.03 9.13 -19.73
C THR A 268 -0.38 9.47 -18.41
N ASP A 269 -0.43 10.74 -17.98
CA ASP A 269 0.19 11.14 -16.73
C ASP A 269 -0.53 10.45 -15.56
N SER A 270 -1.87 10.51 -15.55
CA SER A 270 -2.66 9.93 -14.48
C SER A 270 -3.88 9.19 -15.02
N THR A 271 -3.78 7.85 -15.12
CA THR A 271 -4.77 6.98 -15.75
C THR A 271 -5.63 6.25 -14.71
N HIS A 272 -6.78 5.69 -15.09
CA HIS A 272 -7.59 4.87 -14.15
C HIS A 272 -6.81 3.70 -13.51
N ALA A 273 -5.83 3.12 -14.22
CA ALA A 273 -5.05 1.98 -13.70
C ALA A 273 -3.83 2.40 -12.85
N ALA A 274 -3.39 3.64 -13.02
CA ALA A 274 -2.25 4.23 -12.35
C ALA A 274 -2.56 5.73 -12.24
N PHE A 275 -3.38 6.07 -11.24
CA PHE A 275 -3.80 7.43 -10.99
C PHE A 275 -2.90 8.03 -9.92
N ASP A 276 -2.68 9.32 -10.04
CA ASP A 276 -1.97 10.13 -9.09
C ASP A 276 -2.88 10.47 -7.92
N THR A 277 -2.24 10.57 -6.76
CA THR A 277 -2.88 10.95 -5.51
C THR A 277 -2.21 12.21 -4.95
N ILE A 278 -2.98 13.29 -4.86
CA ILE A 278 -2.55 14.52 -4.19
C ILE A 278 -3.01 14.46 -2.74
N ARG A 279 -2.07 14.60 -1.81
CA ARG A 279 -2.30 14.28 -0.39
C ARG A 279 -2.80 15.42 0.48
N ASP A 280 -2.51 16.65 0.10
CA ASP A 280 -2.69 17.82 0.95
C ASP A 280 -3.32 19.01 0.22
N PHE A 281 -4.01 18.74 -0.90
CA PHE A 281 -4.63 19.77 -1.73
C PHE A 281 -5.51 20.72 -0.91
N GLN A 282 -5.19 21.99 -0.94
CA GLN A 282 -5.87 23.05 -0.21
C GLN A 282 -6.85 23.78 -1.14
N HIS A 283 -8.14 23.45 -1.04
CA HIS A 283 -9.18 24.26 -1.67
C HIS A 283 -9.26 25.64 -1.02
N GLY A 284 -9.30 26.70 -1.83
CA GLY A 284 -9.54 28.04 -1.31
C GLY A 284 -10.15 29.01 -2.31
N THR A 285 -10.81 30.03 -1.76
CA THR A 285 -11.34 31.18 -2.51
C THR A 285 -10.63 32.48 -2.11
N GLY A 286 -9.51 32.36 -1.39
CA GLY A 286 -8.69 33.46 -0.89
C GLY A 286 -7.75 33.99 -1.97
N ALA A 287 -6.89 34.95 -1.60
CA ALA A 287 -5.85 35.44 -2.51
C ALA A 287 -4.58 34.58 -2.48
N SER A 288 -4.40 33.73 -1.46
CA SER A 288 -3.28 32.81 -1.26
C SER A 288 -3.61 31.73 -0.22
N GLY A 289 -2.74 30.73 -0.07
CA GLY A 289 -2.90 29.53 0.75
C GLY A 289 -3.86 28.49 0.15
N HIS A 290 -3.85 28.33 -1.18
CA HIS A 290 -4.67 27.35 -1.89
C HIS A 290 -4.01 26.85 -3.16
N ASP A 291 -4.35 25.63 -3.54
CA ASP A 291 -3.68 24.90 -4.60
C ASP A 291 -4.49 24.87 -5.88
N PHE A 292 -3.83 24.51 -6.97
CA PHE A 292 -4.38 24.46 -8.31
C PHE A 292 -4.05 23.14 -9.00
N ILE A 293 -5.02 22.63 -9.74
CA ILE A 293 -4.80 21.56 -10.72
C ILE A 293 -4.70 22.21 -12.09
N ASP A 294 -3.52 22.10 -12.67
CA ASP A 294 -3.15 22.71 -13.93
C ASP A 294 -3.18 21.69 -15.06
N PHE A 295 -3.89 22.01 -16.13
CA PHE A 295 -3.91 21.22 -17.34
C PHE A 295 -3.25 22.00 -18.47
N ALA A 296 -2.29 21.37 -19.15
CA ALA A 296 -1.62 21.98 -20.28
C ALA A 296 -2.58 22.24 -21.44
N ASP A 297 -2.37 23.34 -22.16
CA ASP A 297 -3.16 23.73 -23.35
C ASP A 297 -3.34 22.60 -24.38
N ALA A 298 -2.34 21.74 -24.52
CA ALA A 298 -2.35 20.62 -25.47
C ALA A 298 -3.47 19.59 -25.18
N LEU A 299 -4.00 19.54 -23.96
CA LEU A 299 -5.10 18.66 -23.56
C LEU A 299 -6.47 19.14 -24.06
N GLY A 300 -6.56 20.40 -24.52
CA GLY A 300 -7.75 20.96 -25.15
C GLY A 300 -8.98 21.03 -24.25
N LEU A 301 -8.82 21.04 -22.92
CA LEU A 301 -9.92 21.20 -21.98
C LEU A 301 -10.47 22.64 -22.06
N THR A 302 -11.79 22.80 -21.97
CA THR A 302 -12.43 24.11 -22.20
C THR A 302 -13.48 24.49 -21.17
N THR A 303 -13.94 23.52 -20.36
CA THR A 303 -15.03 23.75 -19.43
C THR A 303 -15.00 22.79 -18.24
N THR A 304 -15.72 23.16 -17.17
CA THR A 304 -16.03 22.26 -16.07
C THR A 304 -17.45 21.73 -16.20
N GLY A 305 -17.73 20.56 -15.64
CA GLY A 305 -19.02 19.88 -15.81
C GLY A 305 -19.30 18.85 -14.72
N THR A 306 -20.08 17.82 -15.07
CA THR A 306 -20.48 16.74 -14.15
C THR A 306 -20.29 15.39 -14.82
N VAL A 307 -19.96 14.39 -14.02
CA VAL A 307 -20.01 12.99 -14.45
C VAL A 307 -21.48 12.54 -14.46
N SER A 308 -21.96 12.04 -15.60
CA SER A 308 -23.35 11.61 -15.78
C SER A 308 -23.39 10.18 -16.29
N GLY A 309 -24.05 9.29 -15.54
CA GLY A 309 -24.12 7.87 -15.88
C GLY A 309 -22.75 7.19 -16.01
N GLY A 310 -21.75 7.65 -15.25
CA GLY A 310 -20.37 7.15 -15.33
C GLY A 310 -19.56 7.65 -16.53
N SER A 311 -20.08 8.61 -17.31
CA SER A 311 -19.38 9.21 -18.45
C SER A 311 -19.15 10.70 -18.26
N LEU A 312 -18.07 11.21 -18.87
CA LEU A 312 -17.69 12.61 -18.89
C LEU A 312 -17.65 13.13 -20.33
N ALA A 313 -18.24 14.30 -20.59
CA ALA A 313 -18.25 14.93 -21.91
C ALA A 313 -16.82 15.29 -22.38
N ALA A 314 -16.63 15.37 -23.70
CA ALA A 314 -15.37 15.78 -24.31
C ALA A 314 -14.87 17.13 -23.76
N HIS A 315 -13.55 17.32 -23.66
CA HIS A 315 -12.91 18.58 -23.28
C HIS A 315 -13.41 19.20 -21.96
N THR A 316 -13.80 18.34 -21.01
CA THR A 316 -14.46 18.74 -19.76
C THR A 316 -13.70 18.20 -18.55
N VAL A 317 -13.61 19.00 -17.49
CA VAL A 317 -13.19 18.59 -16.15
C VAL A 317 -14.39 18.45 -15.22
N ALA A 318 -14.46 17.39 -14.44
CA ALA A 318 -15.48 17.20 -13.42
C ALA A 318 -14.88 16.54 -12.18
N TRP A 319 -15.56 16.63 -11.05
CA TRP A 319 -15.15 15.98 -9.81
C TRP A 319 -16.34 15.37 -9.08
N GLN A 320 -16.08 14.31 -8.32
CA GLN A 320 -17.07 13.62 -7.51
C GLN A 320 -16.45 13.11 -6.20
N SER A 321 -17.22 13.10 -5.12
CA SER A 321 -16.75 12.51 -3.87
C SER A 321 -16.71 10.98 -3.99
N ASP A 322 -15.71 10.35 -3.39
CA ASP A 322 -15.60 8.90 -3.27
C ASP A 322 -16.44 8.33 -2.09
N GLY A 323 -17.09 9.20 -1.30
CA GLY A 323 -17.87 8.83 -0.12
C GLY A 323 -17.03 8.58 1.16
N SER A 324 -15.70 8.67 1.07
CA SER A 324 -14.77 8.45 2.19
C SER A 324 -14.11 9.74 2.69
N GLY A 325 -14.60 10.89 2.23
CA GLY A 325 -14.02 12.20 2.55
C GLY A 325 -12.92 12.65 1.58
N ASN A 326 -12.77 11.95 0.45
CA ASN A 326 -11.88 12.34 -0.63
C ASN A 326 -12.69 12.80 -1.85
N MET A 327 -11.98 13.40 -2.80
CA MET A 327 -12.52 13.83 -4.09
C MET A 327 -11.77 13.16 -5.22
N ILE A 328 -12.48 12.72 -6.26
CA ILE A 328 -11.87 12.24 -7.50
C ILE A 328 -12.15 13.27 -8.58
N VAL A 329 -11.09 13.73 -9.24
CA VAL A 329 -11.14 14.63 -10.40
C VAL A 329 -10.98 13.80 -11.66
N TYR A 330 -11.79 14.10 -12.67
CA TYR A 330 -11.70 13.52 -13.99
C TYR A 330 -11.56 14.62 -15.03
N ALA A 331 -10.66 14.45 -15.99
CA ALA A 331 -10.57 15.31 -17.16
C ALA A 331 -10.63 14.46 -18.44
N ASN A 332 -11.61 14.73 -19.30
CA ASN A 332 -11.71 14.09 -20.60
C ASN A 332 -11.05 14.94 -21.67
N THR A 333 -9.90 14.47 -22.14
CA THR A 333 -9.07 15.14 -23.15
C THR A 333 -9.43 14.72 -24.58
N GLY A 334 -10.33 13.73 -24.72
CA GLY A 334 -10.80 13.19 -25.99
C GLY A 334 -11.86 14.07 -26.68
N SER A 335 -12.20 13.70 -27.92
CA SER A 335 -13.16 14.42 -28.77
C SER A 335 -14.63 13.95 -28.63
N SER A 336 -14.88 12.96 -27.77
CA SER A 336 -16.20 12.42 -27.48
C SER A 336 -16.37 12.15 -25.99
N ALA A 337 -17.62 11.92 -25.55
CA ALA A 337 -17.85 11.48 -24.17
C ALA A 337 -17.23 10.10 -23.92
N GLU A 338 -16.58 9.92 -22.77
CA GLU A 338 -15.89 8.69 -22.38
C GLU A 338 -16.26 8.25 -20.96
N SER A 339 -16.15 6.94 -20.71
CA SER A 339 -16.37 6.36 -19.38
C SER A 339 -15.23 6.75 -18.45
N VAL A 340 -15.54 7.21 -17.24
CA VAL A 340 -14.51 7.65 -16.28
C VAL A 340 -13.66 6.49 -15.73
N THR A 341 -14.15 5.25 -15.81
CA THR A 341 -13.45 4.05 -15.30
C THR A 341 -12.70 3.25 -16.38
N GLY A 342 -12.46 3.84 -17.56
CA GLY A 342 -11.83 3.09 -18.65
C GLY A 342 -11.74 3.79 -20.01
N GLY A 343 -12.07 5.07 -20.09
CA GLY A 343 -11.79 5.90 -21.25
C GLY A 343 -10.28 6.07 -21.45
N ALA A 344 -9.83 6.00 -22.71
CA ALA A 344 -8.42 6.10 -23.03
C ALA A 344 -7.87 7.52 -22.91
N HIS A 345 -8.75 8.52 -22.88
CA HIS A 345 -8.39 9.94 -22.80
C HIS A 345 -8.81 10.59 -21.47
N ILE A 346 -9.14 9.76 -20.48
CA ILE A 346 -9.50 10.21 -19.13
C ILE A 346 -8.23 10.31 -18.28
N ILE A 347 -7.99 11.51 -17.76
CA ILE A 347 -7.13 11.74 -16.61
C ILE A 347 -7.98 11.54 -15.35
N GLU A 348 -7.52 10.74 -14.40
CA GLU A 348 -8.16 10.53 -13.10
C GLU A 348 -7.18 10.92 -11.99
N ILE A 349 -7.57 11.78 -11.05
CA ILE A 349 -6.70 12.27 -9.96
C ILE A 349 -7.46 12.14 -8.65
N HIS A 350 -6.81 11.58 -7.63
CA HIS A 350 -7.41 11.38 -6.31
C HIS A 350 -6.89 12.44 -5.34
N LEU A 351 -7.79 13.22 -4.72
CA LEU A 351 -7.45 14.23 -3.72
C LEU A 351 -7.84 13.73 -2.34
N MET A 352 -6.86 13.48 -1.49
CA MET A 352 -7.10 12.97 -0.14
C MET A 352 -7.58 14.08 0.81
N GLY A 353 -8.59 13.79 1.62
CA GLY A 353 -9.07 14.71 2.65
C GLY A 353 -9.77 15.97 2.12
N VAL A 354 -10.03 16.06 0.82
CA VAL A 354 -10.75 17.18 0.20
C VAL A 354 -12.23 16.87 0.09
N SER A 355 -13.05 17.72 0.72
CA SER A 355 -14.52 17.58 0.70
C SER A 355 -15.23 18.55 -0.24
N THR A 356 -14.54 19.58 -0.72
CA THR A 356 -15.10 20.63 -1.58
C THR A 356 -14.09 21.07 -2.63
N LEU A 357 -14.56 21.23 -3.86
CA LEU A 357 -13.86 21.86 -4.98
C LEU A 357 -14.82 22.78 -5.73
N SER A 358 -14.25 23.67 -6.52
CA SER A 358 -14.89 24.68 -7.33
C SER A 358 -14.16 24.82 -8.67
N ALA A 359 -14.78 25.53 -9.62
CA ALA A 359 -14.13 25.74 -10.91
C ALA A 359 -12.85 26.58 -10.85
N SER A 360 -12.62 27.37 -9.78
CA SER A 360 -11.40 28.17 -9.62
C SER A 360 -10.18 27.36 -9.17
N ASP A 361 -10.37 26.12 -8.73
CA ASP A 361 -9.28 25.22 -8.37
C ASP A 361 -8.58 24.61 -9.61
N PHE A 362 -9.07 24.93 -10.82
CA PHE A 362 -8.60 24.34 -12.08
C PHE A 362 -8.15 25.41 -13.08
N ASN A 363 -6.91 25.29 -13.56
CA ASN A 363 -6.42 26.05 -14.70
C ASN A 363 -6.47 25.16 -15.95
N LEU A 364 -7.45 25.39 -16.82
CA LEU A 364 -7.67 24.56 -18.01
C LEU A 364 -6.72 24.87 -19.19
N HIS A 365 -5.93 25.96 -19.05
CA HIS A 365 -5.06 26.54 -20.08
C HIS A 365 -3.75 27.04 -19.45
N ALA A 366 -3.07 26.17 -18.71
CA ALA A 366 -1.88 26.50 -17.91
C ALA A 366 -0.57 26.37 -18.70
#